data_AF-A0A0G1MDW8-F1
#
_entry.id   AF-A0A0G1MDW8-F1
#
_cell.length_a   1.000
_cell.length_b   1.000
_cell.length_c   1.000
_cell.angle_alpha   90.00
_cell.angle_beta   90.00
_cell.angle_gamma   90.00
#
_symmetry.space_group_name_H-M   'P 1'
#
loop_
_entity.id
_entity.type
_entity.pdbx_description
1 polymer ?
#
loop_
_entity_poly.entity_id
_entity_poly.type
_entity_poly.pdbx_seq_one_letter_code
_entity_poly.pdbx_strand_id
1 'polypeptide(L)'
;MSEIVMVENRHDERIMFFETPSFIVSPYLFISVILLNIGLLSVLILWGTQFFKRIFQSREQARLRLERAERAAEAILNQAREESLAIIGKAHQASANILKESAVSREGFQKEFEKVVREFSRGETERLLKLSEGFSKSYQASTDEARKTYLKNMDALYQHLTDRARESTERFEKFMQDEVAQFEGIAKFQFERLQSSVVTEVESYKQDLIKRVERSIFRIIYLVSTNVLGKTIDLEGHRELVIKALEEAKREGFFE
;
A
#
# COMPACT_ATOMS: atom_id res chain seq x y z
N MET A 1 76.12 -116.97 -50.02
CA MET A 1 76.85 -117.92 -50.88
C MET A 1 76.59 -119.30 -50.34
N SER A 2 76.25 -120.24 -51.24
CA SER A 2 76.34 -121.70 -51.08
C SER A 2 75.57 -122.34 -49.91
N GLU A 3 74.98 -123.51 -50.04
CA GLU A 3 74.88 -124.44 -51.16
C GLU A 3 73.81 -125.44 -50.77
N ILE A 4 73.10 -125.90 -51.79
CA ILE A 4 72.25 -127.08 -51.73
C ILE A 4 73.15 -128.28 -51.49
N VAL A 5 72.82 -129.12 -50.50
CA VAL A 5 73.21 -130.53 -50.51
C VAL A 5 72.02 -131.37 -50.09
N MET A 6 71.49 -132.10 -51.07
CA MET A 6 70.65 -133.28 -50.89
C MET A 6 71.53 -134.44 -50.43
N VAL A 7 71.13 -135.13 -49.36
CA VAL A 7 71.50 -136.53 -49.12
C VAL A 7 70.27 -137.27 -48.61
N GLU A 8 69.91 -138.29 -49.37
CA GLU A 8 68.87 -139.29 -49.13
C GLU A 8 69.30 -140.27 -48.04
N ASN A 9 68.42 -140.59 -47.08
CA ASN A 9 68.54 -141.82 -46.30
C ASN A 9 67.18 -142.31 -45.78
N ARG A 10 66.89 -143.59 -46.02
CA ARG A 10 65.73 -144.36 -45.54
C ARG A 10 65.75 -144.49 -44.01
N HIS A 11 64.60 -144.34 -43.34
CA HIS A 11 64.04 -145.36 -42.43
C HIS A 11 62.74 -144.89 -41.75
N ASP A 12 61.79 -145.83 -41.70
CA ASP A 12 60.68 -146.01 -40.74
C ASP A 12 59.64 -144.91 -40.53
N GLU A 13 58.54 -145.06 -41.28
CA GLU A 13 57.21 -144.61 -40.88
C GLU A 13 56.77 -145.35 -39.60
N ARG A 14 56.80 -144.67 -38.46
CA ARG A 14 56.00 -145.03 -37.27
C ARG A 14 54.94 -143.96 -37.03
N ILE A 15 53.72 -144.29 -37.43
CA ILE A 15 52.49 -143.57 -37.07
C ILE A 15 52.31 -143.71 -35.56
N MET A 16 52.68 -142.69 -34.79
CA MET A 16 52.39 -142.59 -33.36
C MET A 16 50.92 -142.20 -33.17
N PHE A 17 50.09 -143.19 -32.88
CA PHE A 17 48.80 -142.99 -32.25
C PHE A 17 49.02 -142.34 -30.88
N PHE A 18 48.70 -141.05 -30.76
CA PHE A 18 48.55 -140.41 -29.46
C PHE A 18 47.25 -140.91 -28.84
N GLU A 19 47.34 -141.95 -28.03
CA GLU A 19 46.28 -142.36 -27.12
C GLU A 19 45.93 -141.18 -26.21
N THR A 20 44.73 -140.62 -26.38
CA THR A 20 44.14 -139.73 -25.39
C THR A 20 43.94 -140.54 -24.12
N PRO A 21 44.61 -140.23 -23.00
CA PRO A 21 44.42 -140.98 -21.77
C PRO A 21 42.95 -140.86 -21.39
N SER A 22 42.25 -142.00 -21.34
CA SER A 22 40.91 -142.09 -20.77
C SER A 22 41.03 -141.70 -19.30
N PHE A 23 40.82 -140.41 -19.01
CA PHE A 23 40.68 -139.92 -17.65
C PHE A 23 39.42 -140.58 -17.09
N ILE A 24 39.61 -141.71 -16.41
CA ILE A 24 38.61 -142.29 -15.52
C ILE A 24 38.54 -141.31 -14.35
N VAL A 25 37.79 -140.22 -14.54
CA VAL A 25 37.44 -139.30 -13.47
C VAL A 25 36.66 -140.15 -12.49
N SER A 26 37.29 -140.45 -11.35
CA SER A 26 36.65 -141.19 -10.28
C SER A 26 35.28 -140.57 -9.99
N PRO A 27 34.18 -141.35 -9.88
CA PRO A 27 32.82 -140.82 -9.72
C PRO A 27 32.69 -139.84 -8.54
N TYR A 28 33.59 -139.91 -7.55
CA TYR A 28 33.68 -138.97 -6.43
C TYR A 28 34.06 -137.53 -6.84
N LEU A 29 34.91 -137.32 -7.86
CA LEU A 29 35.29 -135.98 -8.32
C LEU A 29 34.11 -135.27 -9.00
N PHE A 30 33.31 -136.00 -9.79
CA PHE A 30 32.11 -135.45 -10.43
C PHE A 30 31.06 -135.01 -9.40
N ILE A 31 30.84 -135.83 -8.37
CA ILE A 31 29.94 -135.50 -7.26
C ILE A 31 30.44 -134.26 -6.49
N SER A 32 31.76 -134.11 -6.28
CA SER A 32 32.33 -132.97 -5.56
C SER A 32 32.13 -131.63 -6.30
N VAL A 33 32.26 -131.62 -7.63
CA VAL A 33 32.04 -130.42 -8.46
C VAL A 33 30.57 -130.03 -8.48
N ILE A 34 29.66 -131.01 -8.50
CA ILE A 34 28.22 -130.76 -8.40
C ILE A 34 27.87 -130.13 -7.04
N LEU A 35 28.38 -130.70 -5.94
CA LEU A 35 28.15 -130.16 -4.60
C LEU A 35 28.70 -128.73 -4.45
N LEU A 36 29.87 -128.44 -5.03
CA LEU A 36 30.45 -127.10 -5.01
C LEU A 36 29.61 -126.09 -5.81
N ASN A 37 29.10 -126.48 -6.98
CA ASN A 37 28.19 -125.63 -7.77
C ASN A 37 26.86 -125.38 -7.07
N ILE A 38 26.29 -126.39 -6.40
CA ILE A 38 25.08 -126.23 -5.58
C ILE A 38 25.35 -125.28 -4.42
N GLY A 39 26.50 -125.41 -3.75
CA GLY A 39 26.95 -124.46 -2.73
C GLY A 39 27.05 -123.03 -3.27
N LEU A 40 27.70 -122.84 -4.41
CA LEU A 40 27.88 -121.53 -5.03
C LEU A 40 26.54 -120.89 -5.46
N LEU A 41 25.63 -121.69 -6.03
CA LEU A 41 24.27 -121.27 -6.39
C LEU A 41 23.47 -120.84 -5.15
N SER A 42 23.56 -121.59 -4.04
CA SER A 42 22.86 -121.23 -2.81
C SER A 42 23.34 -119.88 -2.24
N VAL A 43 24.64 -119.60 -2.31
CA VAL A 43 25.22 -118.30 -1.90
C VAL A 43 24.75 -117.16 -2.80
N LEU A 44 24.70 -117.36 -4.13
CA LEU A 44 24.21 -116.36 -5.08
C LEU A 44 22.73 -116.04 -4.87
N ILE A 45 21.90 -117.05 -4.61
CA ILE A 45 20.46 -116.87 -4.31
C ILE A 45 20.28 -116.09 -3.00
N LEU A 46 21.05 -116.42 -1.96
CA LEU A 46 21.02 -115.69 -0.68
C LEU A 46 21.48 -114.23 -0.84
N TRP A 47 22.52 -113.97 -1.64
CA TRP A 47 22.98 -112.61 -1.90
C TRP A 47 21.96 -111.81 -2.73
N GLY A 48 21.39 -112.43 -3.78
CA GLY A 48 20.37 -111.82 -4.62
C GLY A 48 19.10 -111.46 -3.86
N THR A 49 18.62 -112.34 -2.97
CA THR A 49 17.45 -112.07 -2.12
C THR A 49 17.70 -110.94 -1.12
N GLN A 50 18.88 -110.88 -0.51
CA GLN A 50 19.27 -109.78 0.38
C GLN A 50 19.40 -108.44 -0.36
N PHE A 51 19.95 -108.45 -1.58
CA PHE A 51 20.06 -107.26 -2.43
C PHE A 51 18.70 -106.75 -2.90
N PHE A 52 17.81 -107.65 -3.36
CA PHE A 52 16.45 -107.30 -3.74
C PHE A 52 15.66 -106.73 -2.55
N LYS A 53 15.81 -107.32 -1.37
CA LYS A 53 15.19 -106.83 -0.13
C LYS A 53 15.68 -105.42 0.21
N ARG A 54 16.99 -105.15 0.11
CA ARG A 54 17.57 -103.80 0.34
C ARG A 54 17.06 -102.77 -0.66
N ILE A 55 17.00 -103.09 -1.96
CA ILE A 55 16.49 -102.17 -3.00
C ILE A 55 15.00 -101.88 -2.80
N PHE A 56 14.19 -102.90 -2.52
CA PHE A 56 12.76 -102.73 -2.33
C PHE A 56 12.48 -101.87 -1.08
N GLN A 57 13.16 -102.17 0.03
CA GLN A 57 13.08 -101.36 1.25
C GLN A 57 13.57 -99.93 1.06
N SER A 58 14.61 -99.68 0.25
CA SER A 58 15.10 -98.32 -0.01
C SER A 58 14.10 -97.51 -0.85
N ARG A 59 13.42 -98.14 -1.82
CA ARG A 59 12.38 -97.50 -2.63
C ARG A 59 11.14 -97.16 -1.81
N GLU A 60 10.74 -98.06 -0.93
CA GLU A 60 9.61 -97.85 -0.01
C GLU A 60 9.90 -96.71 0.97
N GLN A 61 11.10 -96.65 1.54
CA GLN A 61 11.54 -95.53 2.38
C GLN A 61 11.61 -94.20 1.61
N ALA A 62 12.04 -94.21 0.35
CA ALA A 62 12.08 -93.01 -0.49
C ALA A 62 10.66 -92.48 -0.78
N ARG A 63 9.71 -93.36 -1.07
CA ARG A 63 8.29 -92.99 -1.26
C ARG A 63 7.68 -92.43 0.01
N LEU A 64 7.91 -93.08 1.16
CA LEU A 64 7.43 -92.58 2.45
C LEU A 64 8.05 -91.22 2.82
N ARG A 65 9.31 -90.98 2.47
CA ARG A 65 9.96 -89.67 2.66
C ARG A 65 9.36 -88.60 1.74
N LEU A 66 9.10 -88.93 0.47
CA LEU A 66 8.45 -88.03 -0.48
C LEU A 66 7.04 -87.67 -0.02
N GLU A 67 6.24 -88.65 0.34
CA GLU A 67 4.87 -88.45 0.81
C GLU A 67 4.83 -87.62 2.11
N ARG A 68 5.77 -87.86 3.04
CA ARG A 68 5.93 -87.01 4.23
C ARG A 68 6.35 -85.59 3.87
N ALA A 69 7.23 -85.42 2.90
CA ALA A 69 7.67 -84.11 2.43
C ALA A 69 6.54 -83.35 1.74
N GLU A 70 5.73 -84.02 0.92
CA GLU A 70 4.53 -83.45 0.28
C GLU A 70 3.49 -83.04 1.32
N ARG A 71 3.14 -83.92 2.27
CA ARG A 71 2.22 -83.55 3.36
C ARG A 71 2.75 -82.41 4.23
N ALA A 72 4.05 -82.38 4.50
CA ALA A 72 4.66 -81.27 5.23
C ALA A 72 4.61 -79.96 4.43
N ALA A 73 4.85 -80.02 3.12
CA ALA A 73 4.74 -78.87 2.23
C ALA A 73 3.28 -78.37 2.14
N GLU A 74 2.30 -79.26 2.01
CA GLU A 74 0.88 -78.92 2.05
C GLU A 74 0.47 -78.30 3.38
N ALA A 75 0.95 -78.85 4.50
CA ALA A 75 0.68 -78.29 5.82
C ALA A 75 1.26 -76.88 5.97
N ILE A 76 2.49 -76.65 5.51
CA ILE A 76 3.13 -75.32 5.50
C ILE A 76 2.35 -74.35 4.60
N LEU A 77 1.91 -74.78 3.42
CA LEU A 77 1.12 -73.96 2.49
C LEU A 77 -0.24 -73.59 3.09
N ASN A 78 -0.92 -74.54 3.72
CA ASN A 78 -2.20 -74.30 4.37
C ASN A 78 -2.06 -73.36 5.56
N GLN A 79 -1.03 -73.55 6.38
CA GLN A 79 -0.71 -72.65 7.49
C GLN A 79 -0.39 -71.23 6.99
N ALA A 80 0.46 -71.10 5.97
CA ALA A 80 0.80 -69.81 5.38
C ALA A 80 -0.44 -69.12 4.79
N ARG A 81 -1.36 -69.88 4.19
CA ARG A 81 -2.63 -69.34 3.69
C ARG A 81 -3.54 -68.86 4.82
N GLU A 82 -3.65 -69.62 5.90
CA GLU A 82 -4.44 -69.24 7.08
C GLU A 82 -3.86 -67.98 7.75
N GLU A 83 -2.55 -67.93 7.95
CA GLU A 83 -1.85 -66.75 8.48
C GLU A 83 -2.03 -65.53 7.57
N SER A 84 -1.91 -65.70 6.25
CA SER A 84 -2.14 -64.62 5.29
C SER A 84 -3.57 -64.10 5.35
N LEU A 85 -4.57 -64.98 5.46
CA LEU A 85 -5.97 -64.57 5.60
C LEU A 85 -6.21 -63.84 6.93
N ALA A 86 -5.58 -64.29 8.01
CA ALA A 86 -5.65 -63.61 9.30
C ALA A 86 -4.98 -62.23 9.27
N ILE A 87 -3.84 -62.08 8.59
CA ILE A 87 -3.18 -60.78 8.38
C ILE A 87 -4.06 -59.85 7.57
N ILE A 88 -4.64 -60.33 6.46
CA ILE A 88 -5.56 -59.55 5.62
C ILE A 88 -6.79 -59.12 6.42
N GLY A 89 -7.37 -60.01 7.22
CA GLY A 89 -8.49 -59.69 8.12
C GLY A 89 -8.15 -58.61 9.14
N LYS A 90 -7.00 -58.74 9.82
CA LYS A 90 -6.51 -57.72 10.77
C LYS A 90 -6.24 -56.38 10.08
N ALA A 91 -5.66 -56.40 8.88
CA ALA A 91 -5.40 -55.19 8.10
C ALA A 91 -6.69 -54.48 7.68
N HIS A 92 -7.72 -55.24 7.27
CA HIS A 92 -9.04 -54.69 6.96
C HIS A 92 -9.71 -54.08 8.20
N GLN A 93 -9.64 -54.76 9.35
CA GLN A 93 -10.20 -54.23 10.60
C GLN A 93 -9.48 -52.95 11.05
N ALA A 94 -8.14 -52.93 11.00
CA ALA A 94 -7.36 -51.74 11.30
C ALA A 94 -7.71 -50.58 10.37
N SER A 95 -7.84 -50.85 9.07
CA SER A 95 -8.24 -49.85 8.06
C SER A 95 -9.65 -49.30 8.33
N ALA A 96 -10.60 -50.17 8.69
CA ALA A 96 -11.96 -49.76 9.04
C ALA A 96 -11.99 -48.86 10.29
N ASN A 97 -11.17 -49.18 11.30
CA ASN A 97 -11.03 -48.36 12.50
C ASN A 97 -10.42 -46.98 12.17
N ILE A 98 -9.36 -46.94 11.36
CA ILE A 98 -8.74 -45.68 10.91
C ILE A 98 -9.76 -44.81 10.16
N LEU A 99 -10.57 -45.40 9.28
CA LEU A 99 -11.62 -44.67 8.56
C LEU A 99 -12.69 -44.11 9.52
N LYS A 100 -13.08 -44.89 10.53
CA LYS A 100 -14.04 -44.44 11.55
C LYS A 100 -13.48 -43.31 12.40
N GLU A 101 -12.26 -43.44 12.89
CA GLU A 101 -11.57 -42.39 13.66
C GLU A 101 -11.36 -41.13 12.82
N SER A 102 -11.00 -41.27 11.55
CA SER A 102 -10.87 -40.16 10.61
C SER A 102 -12.20 -39.42 10.40
N ALA A 103 -13.32 -40.14 10.27
CA ALA A 103 -14.64 -39.55 10.14
C ALA A 103 -15.06 -38.76 11.40
N VAL A 104 -14.86 -39.34 12.59
CA VAL A 104 -15.14 -38.67 13.87
C VAL A 104 -14.23 -37.44 14.06
N SER A 105 -12.96 -37.57 13.71
CA SER A 105 -12.00 -36.47 13.75
C SER A 105 -12.41 -35.33 12.82
N ARG A 106 -12.85 -35.64 11.58
CA ARG A 106 -13.35 -34.65 10.62
C ARG A 106 -14.56 -33.89 11.14
N GLU A 107 -15.52 -34.59 11.75
CA GLU A 107 -16.69 -33.95 12.36
C GLU A 107 -16.29 -33.06 13.55
N GLY A 108 -15.37 -33.54 14.41
CA GLY A 108 -14.83 -32.76 15.51
C GLY A 108 -14.11 -31.49 15.05
N PHE A 109 -13.26 -31.60 14.03
CA PHE A 109 -12.59 -30.46 13.41
C PHE A 109 -13.58 -29.48 12.80
N GLN A 110 -14.61 -29.95 12.12
CA GLN A 110 -15.62 -29.07 11.53
C GLN A 110 -16.39 -28.30 12.62
N LYS A 111 -16.82 -28.98 13.69
CA LYS A 111 -17.51 -28.34 14.82
C LYS A 111 -16.63 -27.31 15.53
N GLU A 112 -15.37 -27.63 15.80
CA GLU A 112 -14.44 -26.70 16.44
C GLU A 112 -14.12 -25.52 15.53
N PHE A 113 -13.92 -25.76 14.23
CA PHE A 113 -13.71 -24.70 13.26
C PHE A 113 -14.92 -23.76 13.19
N GLU A 114 -16.14 -24.28 13.09
CA GLU A 114 -17.35 -23.46 13.12
C GLU A 114 -17.48 -22.66 14.42
N LYS A 115 -17.11 -23.26 15.56
CA LYS A 115 -17.12 -22.57 16.86
C LYS A 115 -16.13 -21.41 16.87
N VAL A 116 -14.89 -21.63 16.46
CA VAL A 116 -13.85 -20.60 16.38
C VAL A 116 -14.27 -19.48 15.42
N VAL A 117 -14.83 -19.81 14.25
CA VAL A 117 -15.33 -18.82 13.30
C VAL A 117 -16.49 -18.01 13.88
N ARG A 118 -17.44 -18.65 14.57
CA ARG A 118 -18.55 -17.95 15.24
C ARG A 118 -18.06 -17.03 16.36
N GLU A 119 -17.15 -17.51 17.21
CA GLU A 119 -16.56 -16.71 18.29
C GLU A 119 -15.76 -15.53 17.76
N PHE A 120 -14.92 -15.76 16.75
CA PHE A 120 -14.16 -14.71 16.07
C PHE A 120 -15.09 -13.67 15.43
N SER A 121 -16.09 -14.12 14.66
CA SER A 121 -17.06 -13.23 14.01
C SER A 121 -17.84 -12.38 15.02
N ARG A 122 -18.28 -12.98 16.14
CA ARG A 122 -18.98 -12.27 17.22
C ARG A 122 -18.07 -11.26 17.91
N GLY A 123 -16.85 -11.67 18.25
CA GLY A 123 -15.86 -10.80 18.90
C GLY A 123 -15.48 -9.61 18.03
N GLU A 124 -15.25 -9.83 16.73
CA GLU A 124 -14.90 -8.75 15.82
C GLU A 124 -16.09 -7.82 15.54
N THR A 125 -17.32 -8.35 15.47
CA THR A 125 -18.53 -7.52 15.36
C THR A 125 -18.68 -6.61 16.59
N GLU A 126 -18.49 -7.14 17.80
CA GLU A 126 -18.55 -6.35 19.03
C GLU A 126 -17.45 -5.29 19.07
N ARG A 127 -16.23 -5.63 18.65
CA ARG A 127 -15.10 -4.70 18.55
C ARG A 127 -15.39 -3.58 17.56
N LEU A 128 -15.91 -3.89 16.38
CA LEU A 128 -16.30 -2.93 15.36
C LEU A 128 -17.44 -2.02 15.83
N LEU A 129 -18.43 -2.55 16.53
CA LEU A 129 -19.51 -1.75 17.10
C LEU A 129 -18.98 -0.75 18.15
N LYS A 130 -18.11 -1.21 19.06
CA LYS A 130 -17.46 -0.34 20.06
C LYS A 130 -16.60 0.75 19.41
N LEU A 131 -15.83 0.39 18.38
CA LEU A 131 -15.03 1.36 17.62
C LEU A 131 -15.91 2.37 16.88
N SER A 132 -16.99 1.94 16.26
CA SER A 132 -17.96 2.81 15.58
C SER A 132 -18.63 3.78 16.57
N GLU A 133 -19.05 3.29 17.73
CA GLU A 133 -19.62 4.13 18.78
C GLU A 133 -18.60 5.14 19.33
N GLY A 134 -17.37 4.69 19.60
CA GLY A 134 -16.27 5.56 20.04
C GLY A 134 -15.93 6.63 19.01
N PHE A 135 -15.89 6.25 17.73
CA PHE A 135 -15.67 7.19 16.62
C PHE A 135 -16.80 8.21 16.52
N SER A 136 -18.06 7.78 16.59
CA SER A 136 -19.23 8.66 16.57
C SER A 136 -19.20 9.67 17.72
N LYS A 137 -18.91 9.23 18.95
CA LYS A 137 -18.75 10.10 20.12
C LYS A 137 -17.61 11.09 19.95
N SER A 138 -16.45 10.63 19.48
CA SER A 138 -15.29 11.51 19.24
C SER A 138 -15.57 12.55 18.15
N TYR A 139 -16.29 12.16 17.10
CA TYR A 139 -16.68 13.06 16.03
C TYR A 139 -17.65 14.14 16.55
N GLN A 140 -18.69 13.75 17.29
CA GLN A 140 -19.62 14.68 17.93
C GLN A 140 -18.89 15.68 18.86
N ALA A 141 -18.01 15.17 19.73
CA ALA A 141 -17.23 16.02 20.63
C ALA A 141 -16.34 17.01 19.85
N SER A 142 -15.69 16.56 18.77
CA SER A 142 -14.87 17.42 17.91
C SER A 142 -15.71 18.49 17.20
N THR A 143 -16.91 18.15 16.73
CA THR A 143 -17.81 19.12 16.10
C THR A 143 -18.36 20.15 17.09
N ASP A 144 -18.67 19.72 18.31
CA ASP A 144 -19.12 20.62 19.37
C ASP A 144 -18.01 21.57 19.81
N GLU A 145 -16.78 21.08 19.92
CA GLU A 145 -15.61 21.90 20.25
C GLU A 145 -15.29 22.90 19.13
N ALA A 146 -15.35 22.47 17.88
CA ALA A 146 -15.21 23.35 16.72
C ALA A 146 -16.30 24.44 16.71
N ARG A 147 -17.55 24.08 17.00
CA ARG A 147 -18.66 25.03 17.12
C ARG A 147 -18.44 26.03 18.25
N LYS A 148 -18.05 25.58 19.44
CA LYS A 148 -17.74 26.45 20.58
C LYS A 148 -16.61 27.42 20.25
N THR A 149 -15.54 26.92 19.65
CA THR A 149 -14.40 27.73 19.23
C THR A 149 -14.81 28.78 18.20
N TYR A 150 -15.62 28.38 17.21
CA TYR A 150 -16.14 29.30 16.19
C TYR A 150 -17.00 30.40 16.82
N LEU A 151 -17.94 30.05 17.71
CA LEU A 151 -18.78 31.03 18.41
C LEU A 151 -17.96 31.99 19.27
N LYS A 152 -16.95 31.49 19.99
CA LYS A 152 -16.03 32.31 20.78
C LYS A 152 -15.24 33.29 19.90
N ASN A 153 -14.74 32.82 18.76
CA ASN A 153 -13.99 33.66 17.83
C ASN A 153 -14.88 34.71 17.16
N MET A 154 -16.12 34.36 16.84
CA MET A 154 -17.12 35.32 16.33
C MET A 154 -17.44 36.40 17.36
N ASP A 155 -17.66 36.02 18.62
CA ASP A 155 -17.91 36.99 19.70
C ASP A 155 -16.73 37.96 19.88
N ALA A 156 -15.50 37.43 19.91
CA ALA A 156 -14.29 38.25 19.95
C ALA A 156 -14.16 39.19 18.73
N LEU A 157 -14.53 38.71 17.53
CA LEU A 157 -14.54 39.52 16.32
C LEU A 157 -15.58 40.65 16.39
N TYR A 158 -16.79 40.37 16.91
CA TYR A 158 -17.82 41.39 17.09
C TYR A 158 -17.41 42.47 18.10
N GLN A 159 -16.76 42.07 19.19
CA GLN A 159 -16.20 43.03 20.16
C GLN A 159 -15.14 43.92 19.50
N HIS A 160 -14.18 43.33 18.78
CA HIS A 160 -13.16 44.08 18.04
C HIS A 160 -13.75 45.02 16.97
N LEU A 161 -14.80 44.60 16.26
CA LEU A 161 -15.50 45.45 15.29
C LEU A 161 -16.21 46.62 15.98
N THR A 162 -16.85 46.36 17.12
CA THR A 162 -17.53 47.39 17.92
C THR A 162 -16.53 48.42 18.44
N ASP A 163 -15.38 47.97 18.95
CA ASP A 163 -14.31 48.85 19.41
C ASP A 163 -13.74 49.70 18.27
N ARG A 164 -13.49 49.09 17.10
CA ARG A 164 -13.03 49.84 15.91
C ARG A 164 -14.06 50.83 15.39
N ALA A 165 -15.36 50.50 15.46
CA ALA A 165 -16.43 51.43 15.10
C ALA A 165 -16.51 52.62 16.07
N ARG A 166 -16.36 52.37 17.39
CA ARG A 166 -16.28 53.42 18.41
C ARG A 166 -15.08 54.33 18.16
N GLU A 167 -13.89 53.75 18.00
CA GLU A 167 -12.66 54.50 17.74
C GLU A 167 -12.74 55.31 16.42
N SER A 168 -13.37 54.76 15.39
CA SER A 168 -13.64 55.49 14.14
C SER A 168 -14.58 56.67 14.35
N THR A 169 -15.63 56.50 15.16
CA THR A 169 -16.58 57.58 15.49
C THR A 169 -15.88 58.70 16.26
N GLU A 170 -15.06 58.35 17.27
CA GLU A 170 -14.28 59.33 18.04
C GLU A 170 -13.29 60.11 17.16
N ARG A 171 -12.60 59.43 16.24
CA ARG A 171 -11.73 60.09 15.26
C ARG A 171 -12.49 61.03 14.34
N PHE A 172 -13.68 60.62 13.88
CA PHE A 172 -14.51 61.44 13.02
C PHE A 172 -15.05 62.68 13.76
N GLU A 173 -15.48 62.53 15.01
CA GLU A 173 -15.90 63.64 15.85
C GLU A 173 -14.78 64.66 16.03
N LYS A 174 -13.56 64.20 16.32
CA LYS A 174 -12.39 65.07 16.43
C LYS A 174 -12.06 65.79 15.13
N PHE A 175 -12.07 65.07 14.00
CA PHE A 175 -11.90 65.66 12.68
C PHE A 175 -12.95 66.76 12.41
N MET A 176 -14.22 66.51 12.73
CA MET A 176 -15.29 67.50 12.57
C MET A 176 -15.09 68.72 13.49
N GLN A 177 -14.65 68.53 14.73
CA GLN A 177 -14.32 69.65 15.64
C GLN A 177 -13.18 70.50 15.07
N ASP A 178 -12.12 69.87 14.57
CA ASP A 178 -10.97 70.56 13.96
C ASP A 178 -11.39 71.33 12.69
N GLU A 179 -12.23 70.73 11.84
CA GLU A 179 -12.76 71.36 10.61
C GLU A 179 -13.66 72.56 10.95
N VAL A 180 -14.56 72.44 11.94
CA VAL A 180 -15.40 73.56 12.40
C VAL A 180 -14.55 74.70 12.94
N ALA A 181 -13.55 74.41 13.76
CA ALA A 181 -12.63 75.44 14.27
C ALA A 181 -11.87 76.14 13.13
N GLN A 182 -11.46 75.39 12.09
CA GLN A 182 -10.83 75.96 10.91
C GLN A 182 -11.79 76.88 10.14
N PHE A 183 -13.03 76.45 9.92
CA PHE A 183 -14.07 77.26 9.28
C PHE A 183 -14.38 78.53 10.06
N GLU A 184 -14.50 78.46 11.39
CA GLU A 184 -14.66 79.64 12.25
C GLU A 184 -13.49 80.62 12.10
N GLY A 185 -12.26 80.11 12.03
CA GLY A 185 -11.07 80.92 11.78
C GLY A 185 -11.11 81.62 10.42
N ILE A 186 -11.47 80.91 9.35
CA ILE A 186 -11.61 81.47 8.00
C ILE A 186 -12.74 82.51 7.96
N ALA A 187 -13.89 82.21 8.57
CA ALA A 187 -15.03 83.12 8.63
C ALA A 187 -14.68 84.41 9.37
N LYS A 188 -13.98 84.30 10.52
CA LYS A 188 -13.49 85.44 11.28
C LYS A 188 -12.51 86.30 10.48
N PHE A 189 -11.55 85.68 9.80
CA PHE A 189 -10.61 86.39 8.94
C PHE A 189 -11.30 87.12 7.77
N GLN A 190 -12.25 86.45 7.11
CA GLN A 190 -13.06 87.07 6.04
C GLN A 190 -13.90 88.24 6.58
N PHE A 191 -14.48 88.08 7.76
CA PHE A 191 -15.27 89.13 8.41
C PHE A 191 -14.41 90.36 8.76
N GLU A 192 -13.24 90.15 9.37
CA GLU A 192 -12.27 91.21 9.67
C GLU A 192 -11.81 91.93 8.40
N ARG A 193 -11.56 91.18 7.30
CA ARG A 193 -11.20 91.74 6.00
C ARG A 193 -12.34 92.59 5.41
N LEU A 194 -13.57 92.09 5.45
CA LEU A 194 -14.78 92.82 5.02
C LEU A 194 -14.93 94.11 5.82
N GLN A 195 -14.83 94.04 7.15
CA GLN A 195 -14.93 95.21 8.02
C GLN A 195 -13.87 96.26 7.68
N SER A 196 -12.61 95.85 7.49
CA SER A 196 -11.53 96.74 7.06
C SER A 196 -11.78 97.37 5.69
N SER A 197 -12.29 96.58 4.73
CA SER A 197 -12.64 97.10 3.40
C SER A 197 -13.77 98.12 3.45
N VAL A 198 -14.82 97.88 4.24
CA VAL A 198 -15.94 98.80 4.44
C VAL A 198 -15.47 100.11 5.06
N VAL A 199 -14.59 100.06 6.08
CA VAL A 199 -14.00 101.26 6.68
C VAL A 199 -13.25 102.08 5.63
N THR A 200 -12.46 101.42 4.79
CA THR A 200 -11.68 102.06 3.73
C THR A 200 -12.60 102.70 2.68
N GLU A 201 -13.65 101.99 2.26
CA GLU A 201 -14.63 102.48 1.29
C GLU A 201 -15.40 103.70 1.82
N VAL A 202 -15.87 103.64 3.08
CA VAL A 202 -16.53 104.78 3.74
C VAL A 202 -15.62 106.00 3.79
N GLU A 203 -14.33 105.82 4.11
CA GLU A 203 -13.39 106.94 4.16
C GLU A 203 -13.13 107.54 2.77
N SER A 204 -13.00 106.69 1.75
CA SER A 204 -12.90 107.16 0.36
C SER A 204 -14.14 107.96 -0.08
N TYR A 205 -15.34 107.49 0.30
CA TYR A 205 -16.60 108.17 -0.01
C TYR A 205 -16.72 109.53 0.69
N LYS A 206 -16.27 109.65 1.94
CA LYS A 206 -16.19 110.94 2.65
C LYS A 206 -15.25 111.91 1.93
N GLN A 207 -14.07 111.46 1.51
CA GLN A 207 -13.13 112.31 0.78
C GLN A 207 -13.73 112.81 -0.55
N ASP A 208 -14.43 111.94 -1.27
CA ASP A 208 -15.13 112.32 -2.50
C ASP A 208 -16.28 113.31 -2.26
N LEU A 209 -17.01 113.16 -1.15
CA LEU A 209 -18.00 114.15 -0.72
C LEU A 209 -17.35 115.49 -0.43
N ILE A 210 -16.23 115.52 0.31
CA ILE A 210 -15.50 116.76 0.61
C ILE A 210 -15.08 117.45 -0.69
N LYS A 211 -14.50 116.73 -1.66
CA LYS A 211 -14.14 117.29 -2.97
C LYS A 211 -15.35 117.81 -3.75
N ARG A 212 -16.51 117.15 -3.64
CA ARG A 212 -17.76 117.65 -4.25
C ARG A 212 -18.23 118.95 -3.58
N VAL A 213 -18.15 119.02 -2.25
CA VAL A 213 -18.49 120.23 -1.48
C VAL A 213 -17.53 121.36 -1.84
N GLU A 214 -16.22 121.13 -1.89
CA GLU A 214 -15.22 122.12 -2.31
C GLU A 214 -15.51 122.67 -3.72
N ARG A 215 -15.77 121.80 -4.70
CA ARG A 215 -16.17 122.24 -6.05
C ARG A 215 -17.44 123.07 -6.04
N SER A 216 -18.39 122.74 -5.17
CA SER A 216 -19.64 123.48 -5.01
C SER A 216 -19.39 124.85 -4.38
N ILE A 217 -18.51 124.93 -3.37
CA ILE A 217 -18.05 126.18 -2.76
C ILE A 217 -17.37 127.05 -3.82
N PHE A 218 -16.42 126.52 -4.60
CA PHE A 218 -15.79 127.26 -5.69
C PHE A 218 -16.80 127.76 -6.72
N ARG A 219 -17.81 126.95 -7.07
CA ARG A 219 -18.87 127.35 -7.99
C ARG A 219 -19.73 128.48 -7.40
N ILE A 220 -20.06 128.43 -6.11
CA ILE A 220 -20.78 129.50 -5.41
C ILE A 220 -19.92 130.76 -5.35
N ILE A 221 -18.64 130.66 -4.98
CA ILE A 221 -17.69 131.79 -4.97
C ILE A 221 -17.59 132.41 -6.36
N TYR A 222 -17.46 131.59 -7.41
CA TYR A 222 -17.46 132.06 -8.79
C TYR A 222 -18.75 132.80 -9.11
N LEU A 223 -19.92 132.21 -8.84
CA LEU A 223 -21.23 132.81 -9.15
C LEU A 223 -21.47 134.12 -8.39
N VAL A 224 -21.06 134.19 -7.12
CA VAL A 224 -21.11 135.41 -6.30
C VAL A 224 -20.14 136.44 -6.85
N SER A 225 -18.92 136.04 -7.20
CA SER A 225 -17.93 136.93 -7.82
C SER A 225 -18.45 137.49 -9.14
N THR A 226 -19.05 136.67 -10.01
CA THR A 226 -19.63 137.13 -11.29
C THR A 226 -20.82 138.06 -11.07
N ASN A 227 -21.70 137.75 -10.10
CA ASN A 227 -22.87 138.59 -9.82
C ASN A 227 -22.52 139.91 -9.13
N VAL A 228 -21.49 139.93 -8.28
CA VAL A 228 -21.03 141.14 -7.58
C VAL A 228 -20.18 141.97 -8.53
N LEU A 229 -19.12 141.42 -9.12
CA LEU A 229 -18.24 142.13 -10.07
C LEU A 229 -18.98 142.57 -11.32
N GLY A 230 -19.89 141.74 -11.85
CA GLY A 230 -20.72 142.07 -13.00
C GLY A 230 -21.77 143.16 -12.74
N LYS A 231 -21.99 143.55 -11.48
CA LYS A 231 -22.90 144.65 -11.10
C LYS A 231 -22.21 145.87 -10.49
N THR A 232 -20.95 145.76 -10.07
CA THR A 232 -20.21 146.85 -9.39
C THR A 232 -19.05 147.45 -10.18
N ILE A 233 -18.64 146.82 -11.29
CA ILE A 233 -17.63 147.41 -12.17
C ILE A 233 -18.33 148.23 -13.25
N ASP A 234 -18.05 149.54 -13.31
CA ASP A 234 -18.45 150.39 -14.43
C ASP A 234 -17.66 150.03 -15.71
N LEU A 235 -18.11 150.51 -16.87
CA LEU A 235 -17.54 150.16 -18.16
C LEU A 235 -16.02 150.46 -18.27
N GLU A 236 -15.54 151.45 -17.52
CA GLU A 236 -14.17 151.94 -17.55
C GLU A 236 -13.25 151.03 -16.71
N GLY A 237 -13.72 150.60 -15.54
CA GLY A 237 -13.04 149.58 -14.72
C GLY A 237 -13.00 148.20 -15.39
N HIS A 238 -14.02 147.84 -16.19
CA HIS A 238 -14.03 146.57 -16.92
C HIS A 238 -12.97 146.58 -18.02
N ARG A 239 -12.81 147.71 -18.71
CA ARG A 239 -11.81 147.89 -19.76
C ARG A 239 -10.39 147.84 -19.18
N GLU A 240 -10.14 148.44 -18.01
CA GLU A 240 -8.83 148.39 -17.37
C GLU A 240 -8.45 146.98 -16.93
N LEU A 241 -9.40 146.21 -16.38
CA LEU A 241 -9.18 144.80 -16.01
C LEU A 241 -8.94 143.91 -17.23
N VAL A 242 -9.64 144.14 -18.35
CA VAL A 242 -9.40 143.41 -19.60
C VAL A 242 -8.02 143.76 -20.18
N ILE A 243 -7.61 145.04 -20.14
CA ILE A 243 -6.26 145.45 -20.57
C ILE A 243 -5.19 144.81 -19.67
N LYS A 244 -5.37 144.82 -18.35
CA LYS A 244 -4.44 144.14 -17.42
C LYS A 244 -4.36 142.65 -17.69
N ALA A 245 -5.50 141.96 -17.83
CA ALA A 245 -5.53 140.53 -18.12
C ALA A 245 -4.89 140.20 -19.48
N LEU A 246 -5.07 141.07 -20.50
CA LEU A 246 -4.41 140.94 -21.80
C LEU A 246 -2.90 141.22 -21.72
N GLU A 247 -2.46 142.16 -20.89
CA GLU A 247 -1.03 142.41 -20.63
C GLU A 247 -0.37 141.27 -19.85
N GLU A 248 -1.08 140.69 -18.87
CA GLU A 248 -0.61 139.54 -18.09
C GLU A 248 -0.55 138.28 -18.99
N ALA A 249 -1.58 138.03 -19.80
CA ALA A 249 -1.57 136.96 -20.80
C ALA A 249 -0.47 137.15 -21.86
N LYS A 250 -0.13 138.39 -22.23
CA LYS A 250 1.01 138.69 -23.11
C LYS A 250 2.36 138.48 -22.41
N ARG A 251 2.49 138.78 -21.11
CA ARG A 251 3.69 138.46 -20.31
C ARG A 251 3.86 136.97 -20.07
N GLU A 252 2.77 136.22 -19.97
CA GLU A 252 2.76 134.77 -19.78
C GLU A 252 2.81 133.98 -21.10
N GLY A 253 2.88 134.66 -22.25
CA GLY A 253 3.11 134.04 -23.56
C GLY A 253 1.89 133.35 -24.19
N PHE A 254 0.68 133.74 -23.83
CA PHE A 254 -0.56 133.03 -24.21
C PHE A 254 -1.02 133.26 -25.67
N PHE A 255 -0.40 134.20 -26.41
CA PHE A 255 -0.80 134.59 -27.78
C PHE A 255 0.31 134.36 -28.83
N GLU A 256 1.31 133.54 -28.51
CA GLU A 256 2.19 132.88 -29.50
C GLU A 256 1.78 131.42 -29.70
#